data_AF-A0A7W0PCM2-F1
#
_entry.id   AF-A0A7W0PCM2-F1
#
_cell.length_a   1.000
_cell.length_b   1.000
_cell.length_c   1.000
_cell.angle_alpha   90.00
_cell.angle_beta   90.00
_cell.angle_gamma   90.00
#
_symmetry.space_group_name_H-M   'P 1'
#
loop_
_entity.id
_entity.type
_entity.pdbx_description
1 polymer ?
#
loop_
_entity_poly.entity_id
_entity_poly.type
_entity_poly.pdbx_seq_one_letter_code
_entity_poly.pdbx_strand_id
1 'polypeptide(L)'
;MDRAELFTSLAQAPPGPTDTVYVERRGAEYSWRVFAQDGVGQEGALAQPGVDADVWMYFSGAWPREDPAASQAFCEDMLAEMESMAGGDDRCRWPLDQPWPHLH
;
A
#
# COMPACT_ATOMS: atom_id res chain seq x y z
N MET A 1 -7.61 -12.12 1.03
CA MET A 1 -7.99 -11.83 2.43
C MET A 1 -8.91 -10.63 2.45
N ASP A 2 -9.94 -10.61 3.28
CA ASP A 2 -10.76 -9.41 3.47
C ASP A 2 -10.04 -8.35 4.33
N ARG A 3 -10.69 -7.20 4.54
CA ARG A 3 -10.11 -6.08 5.30
C ARG A 3 -9.82 -6.44 6.76
N ALA A 4 -10.71 -7.20 7.40
CA ALA A 4 -10.55 -7.59 8.81
C ALA A 4 -9.44 -8.63 8.98
N GLU A 5 -9.34 -9.56 8.04
CA GLU A 5 -8.25 -10.54 7.96
C GLU A 5 -6.90 -9.84 7.73
N LEU A 6 -6.85 -8.82 6.88
CA LEU A 6 -5.64 -8.01 6.67
C LEU A 6 -5.18 -7.35 7.98
N PHE A 7 -6.09 -6.69 8.71
CA PHE A 7 -5.75 -6.05 9.98
C PHE A 7 -5.29 -7.05 11.03
N THR A 8 -5.94 -8.20 11.11
CA THR A 8 -5.53 -9.29 12.00
C THR A 8 -4.12 -9.78 11.63
N SER A 9 -3.83 -9.93 10.34
CA SER A 9 -2.52 -10.37 9.86
C SER A 9 -1.41 -9.35 10.16
N LEU A 10 -1.66 -8.06 9.93
CA LEU A 10 -0.73 -6.97 10.25
C LEU A 10 -0.46 -6.88 11.77
N ALA A 11 -1.48 -7.08 12.60
CA ALA A 11 -1.34 -7.08 14.04
C ALA A 11 -0.54 -8.28 14.57
N GLN A 12 -0.64 -9.45 13.91
CA GLN A 12 0.14 -10.64 14.25
C GLN A 12 1.61 -10.56 13.82
N ALA A 13 1.91 -9.76 12.81
CA ALA A 13 3.26 -9.59 12.27
C ALA A 13 3.61 -8.10 12.05
N PRO A 14 3.70 -7.30 13.13
CA PRO A 14 3.89 -5.86 13.00
C PRO A 14 5.21 -5.51 12.28
N PRO A 15 5.19 -4.65 11.24
CA PRO A 15 6.35 -4.21 10.45
C PRO A 15 7.39 -3.41 11.24
N GLY A 16 8.67 -3.64 10.96
CA GLY A 16 9.87 -2.99 11.53
C GLY A 16 9.88 -1.48 11.41
N PRO A 17 10.62 -0.76 12.26
CA PRO A 17 10.82 0.69 12.08
C PRO A 17 11.56 1.02 10.78
N THR A 18 12.29 0.06 10.22
CA THR A 18 13.01 0.16 8.94
C THR A 18 12.38 -0.71 7.86
N ASP A 19 11.29 -1.41 8.16
CA ASP A 19 10.67 -2.29 7.17
C ASP A 19 9.83 -1.47 6.19
N THR A 20 9.76 -1.98 4.96
CA THR A 20 8.83 -1.48 3.97
C THR A 20 7.66 -2.44 3.84
N VAL A 21 6.45 -1.93 3.94
CA VAL A 21 5.20 -2.66 3.77
C VAL A 21 4.66 -2.41 2.38
N TYR A 22 4.34 -3.46 1.65
CA TYR A 22 3.54 -3.41 0.44
C TYR A 22 2.14 -3.90 0.72
N VAL A 23 1.13 -3.17 0.24
CA VAL A 23 -0.28 -3.58 0.29
C VAL A 23 -0.89 -3.37 -1.09
N GLU A 24 -1.71 -4.33 -1.52
CA GLU A 24 -2.51 -4.23 -2.74
C GLU A 24 -3.95 -4.68 -2.49
N ARG A 25 -4.88 -4.18 -3.30
CA ARG A 25 -6.27 -4.62 -3.36
C ARG A 25 -6.63 -5.09 -4.78
N ARG A 26 -7.40 -6.18 -4.85
CA ARG A 26 -7.97 -6.79 -6.05
C ARG A 26 -9.44 -7.13 -5.79
N GLY A 27 -10.35 -6.37 -6.37
CA GLY A 27 -11.76 -6.39 -6.02
C GLY A 27 -11.99 -6.11 -4.53
N ALA A 28 -12.50 -7.11 -3.82
CA ALA A 28 -12.73 -7.06 -2.38
C ALA A 28 -11.60 -7.70 -1.56
N GLU A 29 -10.55 -8.21 -2.21
CA GLU A 29 -9.47 -8.92 -1.57
C GLU A 29 -8.21 -8.05 -1.44
N TYR A 30 -7.49 -8.24 -0.35
CA TYR A 30 -6.21 -7.61 -0.08
C TYR A 30 -5.08 -8.63 -0.10
N SER A 31 -3.85 -8.14 -0.28
CA SER A 31 -2.61 -8.87 -0.07
C SER A 31 -1.55 -7.91 0.44
N TRP A 32 -0.66 -8.39 1.32
CA TRP A 32 0.41 -7.56 1.86
C TRP A 32 1.70 -8.35 2.07
N ARG A 33 2.83 -7.64 2.09
CA ARG A 33 4.18 -8.20 2.30
C ARG A 33 5.06 -7.20 3.03
N VAL A 34 6.05 -7.70 3.77
CA VAL A 34 7.09 -6.90 4.44
C VAL A 34 8.43 -7.17 3.78
N PHE A 35 9.21 -6.12 3.56
CA PHE A 35 10.58 -6.16 3.09
C PHE A 35 11.50 -5.57 4.17
N ALA A 36 12.42 -6.37 4.69
CA ALA A 36 13.41 -5.94 5.67
C ALA A 36 14.57 -5.22 4.98
N GLN A 37 15.00 -4.08 5.51
CA GLN A 37 16.06 -3.24 4.91
C GLN A 37 17.48 -3.83 5.10
N ASP A 38 17.66 -4.75 6.05
CA ASP A 38 18.94 -5.30 6.51
C ASP A 38 19.26 -6.70 5.95
N GLY A 39 18.44 -7.22 5.03
CA GLY A 39 18.67 -8.48 4.34
C GLY A 39 19.60 -8.33 3.13
N VAL A 40 20.90 -8.56 3.33
CA VAL A 40 21.86 -8.91 2.26
C VAL A 40 21.21 -9.94 1.32
N GLY A 41 20.78 -9.53 0.13
CA GLY A 41 20.26 -10.41 -0.91
C GLY A 41 18.80 -10.25 -1.36
N GLN A 42 18.05 -9.23 -0.92
CA GLN A 42 16.80 -8.82 -1.61
C GLN A 42 16.98 -7.50 -2.38
N GLU A 43 18.14 -7.31 -2.99
CA GLU A 43 18.24 -6.41 -4.14
C GLU A 43 17.41 -6.99 -5.29
N GLY A 44 16.25 -6.41 -5.62
CA GLY A 44 15.76 -6.49 -6.99
C GLY A 44 14.26 -6.53 -7.25
N ALA A 45 13.41 -6.72 -6.24
CA ALA A 45 11.97 -6.65 -6.50
C ALA A 45 11.22 -6.10 -5.29
N LEU A 46 11.13 -4.78 -5.19
CA LEU A 46 9.86 -4.19 -4.77
C LEU A 46 8.79 -4.97 -5.55
N ALA A 47 7.86 -5.66 -4.85
CA ALA A 47 6.73 -6.32 -5.48
C ALA A 47 6.14 -5.41 -6.57
N GLN A 48 6.39 -5.76 -7.83
CA GLN A 48 5.71 -5.04 -8.89
C GLN A 48 4.22 -5.24 -8.64
N PRO A 49 3.43 -4.16 -8.66
CA PRO A 49 2.00 -4.32 -8.58
C PRO A 49 1.58 -5.36 -9.60
N GLY A 50 0.78 -6.34 -9.16
CA GLY A 50 0.17 -7.24 -10.10
C GLY A 50 -0.50 -6.40 -11.19
N VAL A 51 -0.38 -6.81 -12.45
CA VAL A 51 -1.06 -6.14 -13.58
C VAL A 51 -2.57 -5.99 -13.34
N ASP A 52 -3.12 -6.78 -12.41
CA ASP A 52 -4.54 -6.81 -12.02
C ASP A 52 -4.83 -6.16 -10.65
N ALA A 53 -3.87 -5.44 -10.05
CA ALA A 53 -4.12 -4.69 -8.81
C ALA A 53 -4.95 -3.44 -9.11
N ASP A 54 -6.10 -3.28 -8.43
CA ASP A 54 -6.92 -2.07 -8.57
C ASP A 54 -6.20 -0.86 -7.99
N VAL A 55 -5.50 -1.09 -6.88
CA VAL A 55 -4.70 -0.10 -6.17
C VAL A 55 -3.68 -0.79 -5.28
N TRP A 56 -2.57 -0.12 -5.04
CA TRP A 56 -1.48 -0.60 -4.22
C TRP A 56 -0.69 0.57 -3.66
N MET A 57 0.10 0.31 -2.62
CA MET A 57 1.04 1.28 -2.07
C MET A 57 2.24 0.59 -1.43
N TYR A 58 3.31 1.36 -1.28
CA TYR A 58 4.39 1.08 -0.34
C TYR A 58 4.32 2.07 0.81
N PHE A 59 4.51 1.56 2.02
CA PHE A 59 4.73 2.37 3.21
C PHE A 59 6.06 2.01 3.83
N SER A 60 6.91 3.00 4.07
CA SER A 60 8.11 2.88 4.87
C SER A 60 8.11 3.98 5.93
N GLY A 61 8.36 3.60 7.18
CA GLY A 61 8.32 4.55 8.29
C GLY A 61 8.02 3.89 9.62
N ALA A 62 7.82 4.73 10.63
CA ALA A 62 7.52 4.27 11.98
C ALA A 62 6.14 3.60 12.03
N TRP A 63 6.12 2.33 12.43
CA TRP A 63 4.89 1.60 12.71
C TRP A 63 4.48 1.77 14.18
N PRO A 64 3.23 2.16 14.50
CA PRO A 64 2.80 2.43 15.88
C PRO A 64 2.51 1.16 16.68
N ARG A 65 3.52 0.31 16.89
CA ARG A 65 3.42 -1.05 17.46
C ARG A 65 3.02 -1.11 18.94
N GLU A 66 3.32 -0.07 19.70
CA GLU A 66 3.20 -0.10 21.17
C GLU A 66 1.74 0.06 21.65
N ASP A 67 0.88 0.63 20.80
CA ASP A 67 -0.53 0.84 21.11
C ASP A 67 -1.41 0.16 20.04
N PRO A 68 -2.18 -0.89 20.41
CA PRO A 68 -3.10 -1.56 19.49
C PRO A 68 -4.15 -0.63 18.88
N ALA A 69 -4.63 0.37 19.61
CA ALA A 69 -5.62 1.32 19.11
C ALA A 69 -4.99 2.26 18.06
N ALA A 70 -3.78 2.76 18.33
CA ALA A 70 -3.02 3.55 17.36
C ALA A 70 -2.64 2.72 16.13
N SER A 71 -2.25 1.45 16.29
CA SER A 71 -2.01 0.51 15.19
C SER A 71 -3.24 0.32 14.32
N GLN A 72 -4.42 0.14 14.92
CA GLN A 72 -5.65 -0.01 14.17
C GLN A 72 -6.00 1.28 13.41
N ALA A 73 -6.00 2.43 14.08
CA ALA A 73 -6.30 3.72 13.45
C ALA A 73 -5.34 4.01 12.29
N PHE A 74 -4.04 3.76 12.49
CA PHE A 74 -3.04 3.89 11.44
C PHE A 74 -3.33 2.99 10.25
N CYS A 75 -3.68 1.72 10.46
CA CYS A 75 -4.03 0.80 9.36
C CYS A 75 -5.29 1.25 8.61
N GLU A 76 -6.28 1.80 9.33
CA GLU A 76 -7.49 2.35 8.73
C GLU A 76 -7.20 3.57 7.85
N ASP A 77 -6.42 4.52 8.34
CA ASP A 77 -5.99 5.70 7.58
C ASP A 77 -5.15 5.30 6.37
N MET A 78 -4.16 4.42 6.58
CA MET A 78 -3.28 3.93 5.52
C MET A 78 -4.08 3.26 4.39
N LEU A 79 -5.07 2.42 4.73
CA LEU A 79 -5.96 1.84 3.72
C LEU A 79 -6.88 2.88 3.07
N ALA A 80 -7.44 3.83 3.83
CA ALA A 80 -8.29 4.87 3.27
C ALA A 80 -7.53 5.71 2.22
N GLU A 81 -6.28 6.08 2.51
CA GLU A 81 -5.39 6.76 1.57
C GLU A 81 -5.13 5.91 0.34
N MET A 82 -4.80 4.61 0.51
CA MET A 82 -4.64 3.68 -0.60
C MET A 82 -5.89 3.63 -1.47
N GLU A 83 -7.05 3.41 -0.87
CA GLU A 83 -8.32 3.26 -1.56
C GLU A 83 -8.80 4.55 -2.22
N SER A 84 -8.39 5.71 -1.70
CA SER A 84 -8.63 7.00 -2.33
C SER A 84 -7.97 7.11 -3.70
N MET A 85 -6.93 6.31 -3.99
CA MET A 85 -6.28 6.23 -5.30
C MET A 85 -6.97 5.25 -6.26
N ALA A 86 -7.87 4.40 -5.76
CA ALA A 86 -8.68 3.52 -6.62
C ALA A 86 -9.72 4.34 -7.39
N GLY A 87 -10.03 3.94 -8.62
CA GLY A 87 -11.11 4.58 -9.40
C GLY A 87 -10.76 5.03 -10.81
N GLY A 88 -9.69 4.51 -11.42
CA GLY A 88 -9.58 4.45 -12.89
C GLY A 88 -9.80 5.78 -13.62
N ASP A 89 -8.86 6.69 -13.46
CA ASP A 89 -8.15 7.30 -14.57
C ASP A 89 -6.74 7.45 -14.04
N ASP A 90 -5.75 7.22 -14.88
CA ASP A 90 -4.37 7.43 -14.53
C ASP A 90 -4.22 8.94 -14.26
N ARG A 91 -4.44 9.38 -13.01
CA ARG A 91 -4.59 10.80 -12.62
C ARG A 91 -3.38 11.63 -13.01
N CYS A 92 -2.25 10.95 -13.24
CA CYS A 92 -0.98 11.49 -13.69
C CYS A 92 -0.76 11.35 -15.20
N ARG A 93 -1.60 10.60 -15.92
CA ARG A 93 -1.55 10.41 -17.36
C ARG A 93 -2.69 11.17 -18.02
N TRP A 94 -2.29 12.21 -18.71
CA TRP A 94 -3.16 12.92 -19.60
C TRP A 94 -3.69 11.97 -20.69
N PRO A 95 -5.01 11.94 -20.97
CA PRO A 95 -5.55 11.15 -22.05
C PRO A 95 -4.85 11.50 -23.38
N LEU A 96 -4.42 10.48 -24.13
CA LEU A 96 -3.63 10.68 -25.36
C LEU A 96 -4.41 11.45 -26.43
N ASP A 97 -5.74 11.43 -26.35
CA ASP A 97 -6.68 12.09 -27.25
C ASP A 97 -7.05 13.52 -26.82
N GLN A 98 -6.56 14.00 -25.68
CA GLN A 98 -6.82 15.37 -25.21
C GLN A 98 -5.60 16.29 -25.41
N PRO A 99 -5.80 17.56 -25.80
CA PRO A 99 -4.71 18.54 -25.88
C PRO A 99 -4.19 18.90 -24.49
N TRP A 100 -2.88 19.11 -24.34
CA TRP A 100 -2.27 19.52 -23.06
C TRP A 100 -2.94 20.79 -22.49
N PRO A 101 -3.24 20.89 -21.19
CA PRO A 101 -3.92 22.05 -20.64
C PRO A 101 -2.96 23.24 -20.58
N HIS A 102 -3.32 24.34 -21.25
CA HIS A 102 -2.55 25.59 -21.27
C HIS A 102 -2.83 26.52 -20.08
N LEU A 103 -3.48 26.03 -19.03
CA LEU A 103 -3.84 26.83 -17.85
C LEU A 103 -2.78 26.63 -16.77
N HIS A 104 -2.09 27.71 -16.44
CA HIS A 104 -1.17 27.84 -15.31
C HIS A 104 -1.89 28.41 -14.08
#